data_AF-B0BZ16-F1
#
_entry.id   AF-B0BZ16-F1
#
_cell.length_a   1.000
_cell.length_b   1.000
_cell.length_c   1.000
_cell.angle_alpha   90.00
_cell.angle_beta   90.00
_cell.angle_gamma   90.00
#
_symmetry.space_group_name_H-M   'P 1'
#
loop_
_entity.id
_entity.type
_entity.pdbx_description
1 polymer ?
#
loop_
_entity_poly.entity_id
_entity_poly.type
_entity_poly.pdbx_seq_one_letter_code
_entity_poly.pdbx_strand_id
1 'polypeptide(L)'
;MLIFFVAAASIVPVFLNYTISTINNERRTGGIAVAQQVLDGLRQVDPTTLDATGTFTLTDVSYLGKTYTPIVTYCQNPAFCTNPDSRHITLQVFHNGNEIYQAETVFTNLQ
;
A
#
# COMPACT_ATOMS: atom_id res chain seq x y z
N MET A 1 31.25 33.42 19.78
CA MET A 1 31.31 32.40 18.70
C MET A 1 30.96 30.99 19.18
N LEU A 2 31.49 30.51 20.33
CA LEU A 2 31.16 29.18 20.90
C LEU A 2 29.66 28.93 21.16
N ILE A 3 28.93 29.96 21.62
CA ILE A 3 27.49 29.86 21.92
C ILE A 3 26.67 29.54 20.65
N PHE A 4 27.11 30.04 19.50
CA PHE A 4 26.46 29.80 18.21
C PHE A 4 26.60 28.34 17.76
N PHE A 5 27.75 27.72 18.00
CA PHE A 5 27.97 26.30 17.69
C PHE A 5 27.17 25.37 18.60
N VAL A 6 27.03 25.70 19.90
CA VAL A 6 26.21 24.93 20.83
C VAL A 6 24.73 25.00 20.46
N ALA A 7 24.24 26.18 20.08
CA ALA A 7 22.87 26.35 19.60
C ALA A 7 22.62 25.68 18.23
N ALA A 8 23.59 25.72 17.31
CA ALA A 8 23.46 25.04 16.02
C ALA A 8 23.47 23.50 16.19
N ALA A 9 24.28 22.96 17.11
CA ALA A 9 24.37 21.53 17.36
C ALA A 9 23.06 20.91 17.88
N SER A 10 22.22 21.67 18.59
CA SER A 10 20.92 21.19 19.07
C SER A 10 19.83 21.19 17.99
N ILE A 11 19.98 21.97 16.92
CA ILE A 11 18.97 22.10 15.84
C ILE A 11 19.14 21.01 14.77
N VAL A 12 20.38 20.58 14.49
CA VAL A 12 20.68 19.51 13.51
C VAL A 12 19.86 18.23 13.71
N PRO A 13 19.77 17.62 14.92
CA PRO A 13 19.01 16.38 15.09
C PRO A 13 17.51 16.56 14.83
N VAL A 14 16.97 17.75 15.11
CA VAL A 14 15.56 18.06 14.87
C VAL A 14 15.26 18.07 13.37
N PHE A 15 16.10 18.72 12.56
CA PHE A 15 15.95 18.75 11.11
C PHE A 15 16.04 17.35 10.47
N LEU A 16 16.97 16.52 10.94
CA LEU A 16 17.11 15.13 10.47
C LEU A 16 15.86 14.30 10.80
N ASN A 17 15.32 14.42 12.01
CA ASN A 17 14.11 13.72 12.42
C ASN A 17 12.90 14.14 11.57
N TYR A 18 12.74 15.43 11.29
CA TYR A 18 11.68 15.90 10.39
C TYR A 18 11.84 15.34 8.97
N THR A 19 13.05 15.37 8.43
CA THR A 19 13.33 14.85 7.08
C THR A 19 13.01 13.37 6.97
N ILE A 20 13.39 12.56 7.97
CA ILE A 20 13.08 11.12 8.03
C ILE A 20 11.57 10.91 8.11
N SER A 21 10.86 11.68 8.94
CA SER A 21 9.41 11.61 9.06
C SER A 21 8.72 11.94 7.74
N THR A 22 9.17 12.97 7.03
CA THR A 22 8.67 13.34 5.71
C THR A 22 8.86 12.22 4.69
N ILE A 23 10.05 11.61 4.63
CA ILE A 23 10.32 10.49 3.71
C ILE A 23 9.43 9.28 4.01
N ASN A 24 9.25 8.96 5.29
CA ASN A 24 8.39 7.84 5.69
C ASN A 24 6.92 8.10 5.36
N ASN A 25 6.45 9.33 5.57
CA ASN A 25 5.11 9.74 5.18
C ASN A 25 4.92 9.70 3.66
N GLU A 26 5.88 10.19 2.88
CA GLU A 26 5.86 10.13 1.42
C GLU A 26 5.72 8.69 0.92
N ARG A 27 6.54 7.77 1.46
CA ARG A 27 6.46 6.34 1.12
C ARG A 27 5.10 5.74 1.44
N ARG A 28 4.55 6.07 2.61
CA ARG A 28 3.23 5.57 3.03
C ARG A 28 2.12 6.10 2.14
N THR A 29 2.14 7.40 1.82
CA THR A 29 1.21 8.02 0.88
C THR A 29 1.32 7.39 -0.51
N GLY A 30 2.54 7.10 -0.98
CA GLY A 30 2.77 6.38 -2.23
C GLY A 30 2.20 4.96 -2.21
N GLY A 31 2.40 4.22 -1.12
CA GLY A 31 1.80 2.90 -0.94
C GLY A 31 0.27 2.92 -0.97
N ILE A 32 -0.35 3.94 -0.36
CA ILE A 32 -1.80 4.14 -0.39
C ILE A 32 -2.29 4.45 -1.81
N ALA A 33 -1.61 5.34 -2.53
CA ALA A 33 -1.98 5.69 -3.90
C ALA A 33 -1.88 4.49 -4.85
N VAL A 34 -0.82 3.69 -4.72
CA VAL A 34 -0.67 2.42 -5.44
C VAL A 34 -1.78 1.45 -5.08
N ALA A 35 -2.12 1.34 -3.79
CA ALA A 35 -3.19 0.46 -3.35
C ALA A 35 -4.54 0.86 -3.97
N GLN A 36 -4.85 2.15 -3.98
CA GLN A 36 -6.06 2.69 -4.62
C GLN A 36 -6.08 2.37 -6.11
N GLN A 37 -4.99 2.62 -6.84
CA GLN A 37 -4.90 2.31 -8.26
C GLN A 37 -5.17 0.83 -8.56
N VAL A 38 -4.59 -0.07 -7.76
CA VAL A 38 -4.78 -1.53 -7.94
C VAL A 38 -6.22 -1.93 -7.61
N LEU A 39 -6.77 -1.45 -6.49
CA LEU A 39 -8.15 -1.76 -6.10
C LEU A 39 -9.16 -1.20 -7.10
N ASP A 40 -8.96 0.00 -7.62
CA ASP A 40 -9.82 0.61 -8.63
C ASP A 40 -9.79 -0.16 -9.95
N GLY A 41 -8.62 -0.71 -10.33
CA GLY A 41 -8.50 -1.60 -11.48
C GLY A 41 -9.26 -2.92 -11.27
N LEU A 42 -9.09 -3.55 -10.10
CA LEU A 42 -9.79 -4.79 -9.76
C LEU A 42 -11.31 -4.60 -9.65
N ARG A 43 -11.75 -3.42 -9.22
CA ARG A 43 -13.17 -3.09 -9.10
C ARG A 43 -13.89 -3.03 -10.45
N GLN A 44 -13.18 -2.78 -11.55
CA GLN A 44 -13.76 -2.75 -12.90
C GLN A 44 -13.94 -4.15 -13.50
N VAL A 45 -13.33 -5.18 -12.90
CA VAL A 45 -13.44 -6.56 -13.35
C VAL A 45 -14.65 -7.22 -12.68
N ASP A 46 -15.35 -8.08 -13.42
CA ASP A 46 -16.46 -8.86 -12.86
C ASP A 46 -15.94 -9.79 -11.75
N PRO A 47 -16.45 -9.70 -10.50
CA PRO A 47 -16.03 -10.55 -9.39
C PRO A 47 -16.13 -12.05 -9.66
N THR A 48 -17.05 -12.47 -10.55
CA THR A 48 -17.23 -13.88 -10.91
C THR A 48 -16.08 -14.42 -11.77
N THR A 49 -15.34 -13.54 -12.45
CA THR A 49 -14.17 -13.87 -13.28
C THR A 49 -12.86 -13.78 -12.51
N LEU A 50 -12.87 -13.19 -11.31
CA LEU A 50 -11.70 -13.15 -10.42
C LEU A 50 -11.50 -14.52 -9.77
N ASP A 51 -10.23 -14.93 -9.63
CA ASP A 51 -9.86 -16.19 -9.02
C ASP A 51 -10.49 -16.35 -7.63
N ALA A 52 -11.11 -17.51 -7.40
CA ALA A 52 -11.76 -17.81 -6.12
C ALA A 52 -10.73 -17.99 -4.97
N THR A 53 -9.49 -18.30 -5.31
CA THR A 53 -8.36 -18.44 -4.40
C THR A 53 -7.09 -18.11 -5.14
N GLY A 54 -6.15 -17.40 -4.51
CA GLY A 54 -4.83 -17.19 -5.09
C GLY A 54 -4.17 -15.93 -4.60
N THR A 55 -2.87 -15.87 -4.79
CA THR A 55 -2.06 -14.68 -4.54
C THR A 55 -1.33 -14.35 -5.84
N PHE A 56 -1.40 -13.09 -6.26
CA PHE A 56 -0.62 -12.60 -7.39
C PHE A 56 0.12 -11.33 -7.01
N THR A 57 1.32 -11.21 -7.57
CA THR A 57 2.22 -10.08 -7.35
C THR A 57 2.22 -9.25 -8.62
N LEU A 58 1.94 -7.95 -8.49
CA LEU A 58 2.13 -7.03 -9.60
C LEU A 58 3.58 -6.55 -9.60
N THR A 59 4.20 -6.57 -10.77
CA THR A 59 5.53 -5.96 -10.98
C THR A 59 5.38 -4.56 -11.56
N ASP A 60 6.43 -3.75 -11.40
CA ASP A 60 6.59 -2.46 -12.09
C ASP A 60 5.55 -1.37 -11.78
N VAL A 61 4.84 -1.47 -10.65
CA VAL A 61 3.94 -0.40 -10.21
C VAL A 61 4.76 0.71 -9.55
N SER A 62 4.72 1.90 -10.13
CA SER A 62 5.49 3.04 -9.64
C SER A 62 4.63 4.26 -9.34
N TYR A 63 5.02 4.99 -8.30
CA TYR A 63 4.41 6.25 -7.91
C TYR A 63 5.51 7.25 -7.57
N LEU A 64 5.49 8.42 -8.22
CA LEU A 64 6.50 9.49 -8.08
C LEU A 64 7.96 8.99 -8.24
N GLY A 65 8.19 8.06 -9.17
CA GLY A 65 9.53 7.51 -9.44
C GLY A 65 10.04 6.51 -8.39
N LYS A 66 9.20 6.08 -7.45
CA LYS A 66 9.47 4.95 -6.55
C LYS A 66 8.71 3.73 -7.03
N THR A 67 9.37 2.57 -7.00
CA THR A 67 8.76 1.29 -7.33
C THR A 67 8.17 0.64 -6.07
N TYR A 68 7.01 0.03 -6.24
CA TYR A 68 6.28 -0.69 -5.22
C TYR A 68 5.91 -2.07 -5.75
N THR A 69 5.73 -3.00 -4.84
CA THR A 69 5.35 -4.38 -5.15
C THR A 69 4.03 -4.66 -4.44
N PRO A 70 2.89 -4.45 -5.12
CA PRO A 70 1.60 -4.84 -4.58
C PRO A 70 1.40 -6.36 -4.73
N ILE A 71 0.97 -6.99 -3.65
CA ILE A 71 0.60 -8.39 -3.58
C ILE A 71 -0.88 -8.43 -3.24
N VAL A 72 -1.67 -9.02 -4.13
CA VAL A 72 -3.11 -9.18 -3.95
C VAL A 72 -3.38 -10.64 -3.65
N THR A 73 -4.16 -10.89 -2.60
CA THR A 73 -4.61 -12.22 -2.21
C THR A 73 -6.13 -12.26 -2.20
N TYR A 74 -6.70 -13.20 -2.93
CA TYR A 74 -8.14 -13.43 -2.96
C TYR A 74 -8.57 -14.38 -1.85
N CYS A 75 -9.70 -14.05 -1.25
CA CYS A 75 -10.45 -14.92 -0.35
C CYS A 75 -9.63 -15.49 0.81
N GLN A 76 -8.66 -14.71 1.31
CA GLN A 76 -7.92 -15.03 2.54
C GLN A 76 -8.85 -15.32 3.71
N ASN A 77 -9.97 -14.60 3.80
CA ASN A 77 -11.09 -14.96 4.65
C ASN A 77 -12.22 -15.57 3.81
N PRO A 78 -12.44 -16.89 3.87
CA PRO A 78 -13.43 -17.58 3.06
C PRO A 78 -14.87 -17.22 3.43
N ALA A 79 -15.13 -16.68 4.63
CA ALA A 79 -16.47 -16.29 5.05
C ALA A 79 -17.09 -15.20 4.14
N PHE A 80 -16.24 -14.37 3.53
CA PHE A 80 -16.64 -13.29 2.62
C PHE A 80 -16.67 -13.70 1.14
N CYS A 81 -16.32 -14.96 0.84
CA CYS A 81 -16.32 -15.51 -0.53
C CYS A 81 -17.30 -16.67 -0.70
N THR A 82 -18.30 -16.77 0.18
CA THR A 82 -19.33 -17.82 0.12
C THR A 82 -20.25 -17.68 -1.09
N ASN A 83 -20.47 -16.45 -1.57
CA ASN A 83 -21.23 -16.18 -2.79
C ASN A 83 -20.25 -16.03 -3.98
N PRO A 84 -20.50 -16.66 -5.15
CA PRO A 84 -19.76 -16.38 -6.37
C PRO A 84 -19.71 -14.90 -6.76
N ASP A 85 -20.70 -14.10 -6.38
CA ASP A 85 -20.77 -12.67 -6.66
C ASP A 85 -19.96 -11.80 -5.70
N SER A 86 -19.39 -12.37 -4.63
CA SER A 86 -18.59 -11.65 -3.64
C SER A 86 -17.14 -12.17 -3.58
N ARG A 87 -16.18 -11.25 -3.52
CA ARG A 87 -14.76 -11.54 -3.42
C ARG A 87 -14.09 -10.67 -2.38
N HIS A 88 -13.50 -11.31 -1.37
CA HIS A 88 -12.60 -10.66 -0.43
C HIS A 88 -11.22 -10.50 -1.07
N ILE A 89 -10.67 -9.31 -0.92
CA ILE A 89 -9.39 -8.92 -1.49
C ILE A 89 -8.55 -8.34 -0.36
N THR A 90 -7.43 -9.01 -0.09
CA THR A 90 -6.36 -8.47 0.74
C THR A 90 -5.29 -7.92 -0.19
N LEU A 91 -4.94 -6.64 -0.05
CA LEU A 91 -3.86 -6.01 -0.80
C LEU A 91 -2.78 -5.54 0.16
N GLN A 92 -1.57 -6.06 -0.04
CA GLN A 92 -0.37 -5.65 0.67
C GLN A 92 0.57 -4.93 -0.29
N VAL A 93 1.12 -3.80 0.12
CA VAL A 93 2.05 -3.03 -0.70
C VAL A 93 3.42 -3.03 -0.03
N PHE A 94 4.42 -3.51 -0.77
CA PHE A 94 5.80 -3.57 -0.33
C PHE A 94 6.65 -2.51 -1.01
N HIS A 95 7.63 -1.98 -0.28
CA HIS A 95 8.68 -1.13 -0.81
C HIS A 95 10.03 -1.58 -0.25
N ASN A 96 10.99 -1.92 -1.12
CA ASN A 96 12.29 -2.48 -0.75
C ASN A 96 12.18 -3.68 0.21
N GLY A 97 11.19 -4.56 0.00
CA GLY A 97 10.95 -5.74 0.83
C GLY A 97 10.22 -5.49 2.16
N ASN A 98 9.95 -4.24 2.53
CA ASN A 98 9.17 -3.90 3.72
C ASN A 98 7.70 -3.64 3.35
N GLU A 99 6.78 -4.22 4.11
CA GLU A 99 5.36 -3.88 4.02
C GLU A 99 5.16 -2.45 4.52
N ILE A 100 4.61 -1.59 3.67
CA ILE A 100 4.38 -0.17 3.99
C ILE A 100 2.89 0.14 4.18
N TYR A 101 2.02 -0.69 3.61
CA TYR A 101 0.59 -0.50 3.64
C TYR A 101 -0.16 -1.82 3.37
N GLN A 102 -1.29 -2.01 4.05
CA GLN A 102 -2.22 -3.11 3.84
C GLN A 102 -3.64 -2.56 3.81
N ALA A 103 -4.46 -3.09 2.90
CA ALA A 103 -5.90 -2.84 2.85
C ALA A 103 -6.65 -4.15 2.62
N GLU A 104 -7.86 -4.22 3.18
CA GLU A 104 -8.78 -5.33 3.00
C GLU A 104 -10.12 -4.77 2.52
N THR A 105 -10.73 -5.43 1.54
CA THR A 105 -12.02 -5.03 1.01
C THR A 105 -12.79 -6.22 0.48
N VAL A 106 -14.10 -6.05 0.29
CA VAL A 106 -14.97 -7.04 -0.35
C VAL A 106 -15.64 -6.37 -1.53
N PHE A 107 -15.45 -6.94 -2.72
CA PHE A 107 -16.20 -6.55 -3.92
C PHE A 107 -17.37 -7.48 -4.10
N THR A 108 -18.54 -6.90 -4.35
CA THR A 108 -19.77 -7.64 -4.56
C THR A 108 -20.45 -7.11 -5.82
N ASN A 109 -20.91 -8.01 -6.69
CA ASN A 109 -21.79 -7.66 -7.78
C ASN A 109 -23.24 -7.59 -7.26
N LEU A 110 -23.87 -6.42 -7.40
CA LEU A 110 -25.26 -6.21 -7.04
C LEU A 110 -26.06 -6.24 -8.35
N GLN A 111 -26.46 -7.43 -8.78
CA GLN A 111 -27.41 -7.60 -9.88
C GLN A 111 -28.79 -7.06 -9.53
#